data_AF-A0A6A4G242-F1
#
_entry.id   AF-A0A6A4G242-F1
#
_cell.length_a   1.000
_cell.length_b   1.000
_cell.length_c   1.000
_cell.angle_alpha   90.00
_cell.angle_beta   90.00
_cell.angle_gamma   90.00
#
_symmetry.space_group_name_H-M   'P 1'
#
loop_
_entity.id
_entity.type
_entity.pdbx_description
1 polymer ?
#
loop_
_entity_poly.entity_id
_entity_poly.type
_entity_poly.pdbx_seq_one_letter_code
_entity_poly.pdbx_strand_id
1 'polypeptide(L)'
;MYFLVITVLQLLPEVTSSNGVPTMVVPLMFIIVVSGVRDIMEDVQRHQADAEQNSAQIRKFTFSHGKVGDFHPVTCEELKVGELVRVGENDEVPADIALVASGSPNGQCYVMTANLDGESSLKPRFVQPELCRSPYRECFSSDGQQLTSQAATLLSSVFIECEPPNRSIDKFKGSLVLSETRSLSLEISHVLLRGTRLKDTPWVIGVVIYTGDDTRVRQNASETPIKASWLSHFINQITVWIVVVQITILVVAVVMEAQLVGSSRVQRNPYIPDDIKDSTFVDFVWLFLAYMLLFSNFVPISLQVTIDFTRYFQARAITNDPGMRLPPSSPSFATSNTTVDKKHVVCVQSSELNEELGLVEHIFTDKTGTLTCNRMTFRSCHVDGETFDFDEKDGSLLILEKAVHDTVVGASNEDAYVKPSRRRNSIAHSSFPFKSTPMQRFLINLAVNNSIWPSASPTSQASVRSSKPVRKEYAGPSPDERALVIAAAQAGVELCDRNNTRVVVRVYGKEAELEILHSFEFTSDRKKSSILCREPSGRIILMSKGADSVIIEALSESANKPSAVLCCKRKIK
;
A
#
# COMPACT_ATOMS: atom_id res chain seq x y z
N MET A 1 38.50 -7.09 11.55
CA MET A 1 39.57 -6.40 12.31
C MET A 1 40.58 -7.35 12.91
N TYR A 2 40.21 -8.29 13.80
CA TYR A 2 41.15 -9.25 14.41
C TYR A 2 42.08 -9.93 13.39
N PHE A 3 41.53 -10.55 12.34
CA PHE A 3 42.33 -11.21 11.31
C PHE A 3 43.23 -10.27 10.51
N LEU A 4 42.84 -9.00 10.34
CA LEU A 4 43.69 -7.99 9.70
C LEU A 4 44.93 -7.73 10.55
N VAL A 5 44.78 -7.64 11.87
CA VAL A 5 45.91 -7.50 12.82
C VAL A 5 46.81 -8.73 12.76
N ILE A 6 46.25 -9.94 12.77
CA ILE A 6 47.02 -11.18 12.60
C ILE A 6 47.82 -11.17 11.30
N THR A 7 47.18 -10.78 10.19
CA THR A 7 47.82 -10.65 8.88
C THR A 7 48.99 -9.66 8.90
N VAL A 8 48.81 -8.49 9.53
CA VAL A 8 49.89 -7.49 9.66
C VAL A 8 51.02 -8.02 10.52
N LEU A 9 50.72 -8.70 11.63
CA LEU A 9 51.74 -9.35 12.46
C LEU A 9 52.48 -10.45 11.71
N GLN A 10 51.82 -11.14 10.77
CA GLN A 10 52.47 -12.14 9.93
C GLN A 10 53.46 -11.56 8.91
N LEU A 11 53.48 -10.24 8.70
CA LEU A 11 54.48 -9.60 7.84
C LEU A 11 55.82 -9.39 8.56
N LEU A 12 55.86 -9.54 9.89
CA LEU A 12 57.07 -9.35 10.69
C LEU A 12 57.90 -10.64 10.73
N PRO A 13 59.09 -10.70 10.09
CA PRO A 13 59.88 -11.92 9.99
C PRO A 13 60.28 -12.49 11.36
N GLU A 14 60.55 -11.60 12.33
CA GLU A 14 60.93 -11.94 13.72
C GLU A 14 59.83 -12.68 14.50
N VAL A 15 58.58 -12.52 14.09
CA VAL A 15 57.40 -13.06 14.80
C VAL A 15 56.90 -14.33 14.14
N THR A 16 57.13 -14.46 12.84
CA THR A 16 56.54 -15.52 12.02
C THR A 16 57.44 -16.72 11.81
N SER A 17 56.87 -17.92 11.89
CA SER A 17 57.51 -19.14 11.38
C SER A 17 57.55 -19.23 9.84
N SER A 18 56.88 -18.31 9.14
CA SER A 18 56.78 -18.25 7.68
C SER A 18 57.71 -17.21 7.03
N ASN A 19 58.71 -16.70 7.76
CA ASN A 19 59.69 -15.70 7.27
C ASN A 19 59.03 -14.48 6.59
N GLY A 20 57.95 -13.95 7.18
CA GLY A 20 57.24 -12.77 6.68
C GLY A 20 56.25 -13.04 5.54
N VAL A 21 55.98 -14.30 5.19
CA VAL A 21 54.92 -14.65 4.22
C VAL A 21 53.57 -14.78 4.94
N PRO A 22 52.58 -13.91 4.65
CA PRO A 22 51.33 -13.87 5.40
C PRO A 22 50.30 -14.88 4.85
N THR A 23 50.29 -16.08 5.40
CA THR A 23 49.38 -17.17 4.98
C THR A 23 47.91 -16.85 5.20
N MET A 24 47.57 -15.99 6.18
CA MET A 24 46.20 -15.60 6.50
C MET A 24 45.59 -14.61 5.51
N VAL A 25 46.38 -13.99 4.63
CA VAL A 25 45.86 -13.08 3.59
C VAL A 25 44.91 -13.81 2.66
N VAL A 26 45.25 -15.03 2.25
CA VAL A 26 44.45 -15.80 1.28
C VAL A 26 43.02 -16.05 1.80
N PRO A 27 42.82 -16.67 2.98
CA PRO A 27 41.48 -16.86 3.52
C PRO A 27 40.79 -15.53 3.86
N LEU A 28 41.50 -14.51 4.37
CA LEU A 28 40.89 -13.20 4.63
C LEU A 28 40.34 -12.55 3.35
N MET A 29 41.11 -12.54 2.27
CA MET A 29 40.69 -12.01 0.98
C MET A 29 39.52 -12.79 0.41
N PHE A 30 39.54 -14.12 0.51
CA PHE A 30 38.41 -14.96 0.09
C PHE A 30 37.11 -14.55 0.80
N ILE A 31 37.16 -14.35 2.12
CA ILE A 31 35.99 -13.92 2.90
C ILE A 31 35.48 -12.55 2.46
N ILE A 32 36.37 -11.56 2.36
CA ILE A 32 36.00 -10.20 1.96
C ILE A 32 35.37 -10.21 0.57
N VAL A 33 35.92 -10.98 -0.37
CA VAL A 33 35.38 -11.12 -1.72
C VAL A 33 34.00 -11.79 -1.70
N VAL A 34 33.82 -12.89 -0.96
CA VAL A 34 32.53 -13.59 -0.89
C VAL A 34 31.44 -12.71 -0.28
N SER A 35 31.72 -12.06 0.86
CA SER A 35 30.76 -11.12 1.48
C SER A 35 30.48 -9.93 0.57
N GLY A 36 31.50 -9.35 -0.06
CA GLY A 36 31.33 -8.25 -1.01
C GLY A 36 30.49 -8.62 -2.24
N VAL A 37 30.70 -9.81 -2.81
CA VAL A 37 29.87 -10.29 -3.94
C VAL A 37 28.41 -10.46 -3.53
N ARG A 38 28.14 -11.02 -2.35
CA ARG A 38 26.78 -11.14 -1.82
C ARG A 38 26.11 -9.77 -1.69
N ASP A 39 26.79 -8.82 -1.05
CA ASP A 39 26.25 -7.48 -0.80
C ASP A 39 26.00 -6.73 -2.12
N ILE A 40 26.90 -6.87 -3.10
CA ILE A 40 26.70 -6.36 -4.46
C ILE A 40 25.48 -7.01 -5.13
N MET A 41 25.28 -8.32 -4.97
CA MET A 41 24.10 -8.99 -5.53
C MET A 41 22.78 -8.49 -4.94
N GLU A 42 22.75 -8.19 -3.63
CA GLU A 42 21.58 -7.60 -2.97
C GLU A 42 21.36 -6.14 -3.41
N ASP A 43 22.43 -5.36 -3.52
CA ASP A 43 22.37 -3.95 -3.93
C ASP A 43 21.95 -3.79 -5.41
N VAL A 44 22.45 -4.66 -6.30
CA VAL A 44 22.02 -4.70 -7.71
C VAL A 44 20.52 -4.97 -7.83
N GLN A 45 19.94 -5.83 -6.98
CA GLN A 45 18.50 -6.07 -6.99
C GLN A 45 17.71 -4.83 -6.56
N ARG A 46 18.20 -4.06 -5.59
CA ARG A 46 17.58 -2.78 -5.20
C ARG A 46 17.66 -1.76 -6.32
N HIS A 47 18.82 -1.62 -6.96
CA HIS A 47 18.99 -0.73 -8.11
C HIS A 47 18.13 -1.14 -9.31
N GLN A 48 17.90 -2.43 -9.53
CA GLN A 48 16.95 -2.89 -10.56
C GLN A 48 15.52 -2.46 -10.23
N ALA A 49 15.08 -2.60 -8.98
CA ALA A 49 13.75 -2.15 -8.56
C ALA A 49 13.58 -0.63 -8.68
N ASP A 50 14.61 0.14 -8.31
CA ASP A 50 14.61 1.60 -8.47
C ASP A 50 14.58 2.00 -9.95
N ALA A 51 15.35 1.31 -10.81
CA ALA A 51 15.36 1.55 -12.25
C ALA A 51 14.01 1.18 -12.91
N GLU A 52 13.36 0.11 -12.47
CA GLU A 52 12.00 -0.25 -12.89
C GLU A 52 11.00 0.85 -12.52
N GLN A 53 11.13 1.46 -11.33
CA GLN A 53 10.27 2.57 -10.92
C GLN A 53 10.56 3.87 -11.70
N ASN A 54 11.83 4.18 -11.96
CA ASN A 54 12.24 5.39 -12.67
C ASN A 54 11.93 5.34 -14.18
N SER A 55 11.94 4.14 -14.77
CA SER A 55 11.59 3.91 -16.18
C SER A 55 10.08 3.81 -16.43
N ALA A 56 9.25 4.00 -15.40
CA ALA A 56 7.80 4.04 -15.52
C ALA A 56 7.37 5.12 -16.54
N GLN A 57 6.47 4.73 -17.44
CA GLN A 57 6.01 5.59 -18.53
C GLN A 57 4.97 6.60 -18.02
N ILE A 58 5.23 7.89 -18.26
CA ILE A 58 4.35 9.00 -17.94
C ILE A 58 4.03 9.78 -19.22
N ARG A 59 2.92 10.51 -19.24
CA ARG A 59 2.55 11.36 -20.39
C ARG A 59 2.80 12.81 -20.07
N LYS A 60 3.85 13.39 -20.66
CA LYS A 60 4.30 14.76 -20.43
C LYS A 60 3.99 15.64 -21.63
N PHE A 61 3.58 16.87 -21.36
CA PHE A 61 3.38 17.87 -22.40
C PHE A 61 4.72 18.42 -22.89
N THR A 62 4.91 18.47 -24.21
CA THR A 62 6.10 19.09 -24.81
C THR A 62 5.68 20.16 -25.82
N PHE A 63 6.27 21.35 -25.70
CA PHE A 63 6.11 22.40 -26.70
C PHE A 63 6.88 22.01 -27.98
N SER A 64 6.15 21.68 -29.04
CA SER A 64 6.72 21.61 -30.39
C SER A 64 6.45 22.94 -31.10
N HIS A 65 7.52 23.66 -31.49
CA HIS A 65 7.40 24.94 -32.19
C HIS A 65 6.47 24.82 -33.41
N GLY A 66 5.28 25.42 -33.33
CA GLY A 66 4.34 25.56 -34.43
C GLY A 66 3.30 24.44 -34.63
N LYS A 67 3.17 23.47 -33.71
CA LYS A 67 2.09 22.45 -33.74
C LYS A 67 1.23 22.49 -32.47
N VAL A 68 0.00 21.98 -32.59
CA VAL A 68 -0.88 21.68 -31.44
C VAL A 68 -0.09 20.79 -30.49
N GLY A 69 0.11 21.25 -29.25
CA GLY A 69 0.92 20.51 -28.29
C GLY A 69 0.21 19.23 -27.87
N ASP A 70 0.95 18.13 -27.88
CA ASP A 70 0.45 16.79 -27.56
C ASP A 70 1.19 16.24 -26.32
N PHE A 71 0.56 15.31 -25.60
CA PHE A 71 1.19 14.61 -24.50
C PHE A 71 1.95 13.40 -25.02
N HIS A 72 3.27 13.43 -24.89
CA HIS A 72 4.14 12.34 -25.33
C HIS A 72 4.54 11.43 -24.16
N PRO A 73 4.72 10.11 -24.42
CA PRO A 73 5.25 9.20 -23.43
C PRO A 73 6.72 9.52 -23.13
N VAL A 74 7.04 9.67 -21.85
CA VAL A 74 8.37 10.00 -21.32
C VAL A 74 8.60 9.15 -20.06
N THR A 75 9.85 8.93 -19.67
CA THR A 75 10.19 8.23 -18.42
C THR A 75 9.97 9.14 -17.19
N CYS A 76 9.64 8.54 -16.05
CA CYS A 76 9.39 9.29 -14.81
C CYS A 76 10.63 10.08 -14.34
N GLU A 77 11.84 9.61 -14.66
CA GLU A 77 13.11 10.28 -14.34
C GLU A 77 13.29 11.64 -15.04
N GLU A 78 12.67 11.86 -16.20
CA GLU A 78 12.82 13.11 -16.97
C GLU A 78 11.85 14.21 -16.53
N LEU A 79 11.01 13.93 -15.53
CA LEU A 79 9.98 14.84 -15.06
C LEU A 79 10.54 15.99 -14.23
N LYS A 80 10.19 17.23 -14.58
CA LYS A 80 10.63 18.43 -13.86
C LYS A 80 9.46 19.24 -13.30
N VAL A 81 9.76 20.06 -12.30
CA VAL A 81 8.80 21.00 -11.70
C VAL A 81 8.31 22.00 -12.76
N GLY A 82 7.01 22.30 -12.74
CA GLY A 82 6.33 23.22 -13.66
C GLY A 82 5.85 22.57 -14.96
N GLU A 83 6.16 21.29 -15.20
CA GLU A 83 5.72 20.60 -16.41
C GLU A 83 4.27 20.08 -16.27
N LEU A 84 3.56 20.03 -17.40
CA LEU A 84 2.20 19.49 -17.47
C LEU A 84 2.25 17.98 -17.71
N VAL A 85 1.52 17.22 -16.88
CA VAL A 85 1.42 15.77 -16.97
C VAL A 85 -0.04 15.35 -17.10
N ARG A 86 -0.29 14.35 -17.95
CA ARG A 86 -1.57 13.70 -18.10
C ARG A 86 -1.52 12.32 -17.44
N VAL A 87 -2.37 12.10 -16.44
CA VAL A 87 -2.52 10.81 -15.75
C VAL A 87 -3.79 10.14 -16.24
N GLY A 88 -3.71 8.89 -16.69
CA GLY A 88 -4.85 8.11 -17.14
C GLY A 88 -5.54 7.35 -16.00
N GLU A 89 -6.70 6.77 -16.31
CA GLU A 89 -7.40 5.91 -15.36
C GLU A 89 -6.55 4.71 -14.96
N ASN A 90 -6.48 4.41 -13.66
CA ASN A 90 -5.66 3.37 -13.04
C ASN A 90 -4.14 3.62 -13.07
N ASP A 91 -3.67 4.71 -13.66
CA ASP A 91 -2.27 5.09 -13.63
C ASP A 91 -1.90 5.66 -12.25
N GLU A 92 -0.64 5.46 -11.88
CA GLU A 92 -0.05 5.99 -10.66
C GLU A 92 0.49 7.40 -10.89
N VAL A 93 0.24 8.29 -9.94
CA VAL A 93 0.67 9.68 -10.01
C VAL A 93 2.19 9.74 -9.77
N PRO A 94 2.99 10.27 -10.72
CA PRO A 94 4.46 10.16 -10.67
C PRO A 94 5.12 11.13 -9.67
N ALA A 95 4.48 12.27 -9.40
CA ALA A 95 5.01 13.38 -8.63
C ALA A 95 3.85 14.13 -7.96
N ASP A 96 4.12 15.06 -7.05
CA ASP A 96 3.04 15.85 -6.47
C ASP A 96 2.56 16.87 -7.51
N ILE A 97 1.30 16.77 -7.95
CA ILE A 97 0.74 17.59 -9.04
C ILE A 97 -0.47 18.40 -8.58
N ALA A 98 -0.55 19.67 -9.01
CA ALA A 98 -1.74 20.51 -8.88
C ALA A 98 -2.70 20.24 -10.04
N LEU A 99 -3.98 19.99 -9.74
CA LEU A 99 -4.99 19.70 -10.75
C LEU A 99 -5.37 20.95 -11.56
N VAL A 100 -5.33 20.82 -12.89
CA VAL A 100 -5.68 21.90 -13.83
C VAL A 100 -6.92 21.55 -14.66
N ALA A 101 -7.04 20.29 -15.08
CA ALA A 101 -8.21 19.80 -15.80
C ALA A 101 -8.51 18.34 -15.46
N SER A 102 -9.77 17.94 -15.62
CA SER A 102 -10.24 16.57 -15.43
C SER A 102 -11.14 16.19 -16.61
N GLY A 103 -11.19 14.89 -16.94
CA GLY A 103 -12.13 14.36 -17.91
C GLY A 103 -13.60 14.45 -17.45
N SER A 104 -13.83 14.67 -16.17
CA SER A 104 -15.16 14.92 -15.63
C SER A 104 -15.61 16.36 -15.90
N PRO A 105 -16.85 16.60 -16.38
CA PRO A 105 -17.34 17.96 -16.67
C PRO A 105 -17.39 18.87 -15.43
N ASN A 106 -17.49 18.27 -14.23
CA ASN A 106 -17.51 19.00 -12.97
C ASN A 106 -16.10 19.26 -12.38
N GLY A 107 -15.02 18.85 -13.06
CA GLY A 107 -13.65 19.01 -12.56
C GLY A 107 -13.28 18.07 -11.40
N GLN A 108 -14.15 17.11 -11.05
CA GLN A 108 -13.90 16.15 -9.97
C GLN A 108 -13.10 14.94 -10.48
N CYS A 109 -12.22 14.42 -9.65
CA CYS A 109 -11.54 13.15 -9.86
C CYS A 109 -11.43 12.36 -8.55
N TYR A 110 -11.16 11.08 -8.63
CA TYR A 110 -11.00 10.21 -7.47
C TYR A 110 -9.61 9.60 -7.44
N VAL A 111 -8.98 9.63 -6.27
CA VAL A 111 -7.69 8.98 -6.06
C VAL A 111 -7.76 7.94 -4.96
N MET A 112 -7.11 6.81 -5.19
CA MET A 112 -6.90 5.78 -4.20
C MET A 112 -5.58 6.05 -3.48
N THR A 113 -5.63 6.19 -2.15
CA THR A 113 -4.46 6.46 -1.30
C THR A 113 -3.89 5.22 -0.62
N ALA A 114 -4.32 4.02 -1.03
CA ALA A 114 -3.87 2.75 -0.43
C ALA A 114 -2.34 2.61 -0.29
N ASN A 115 -1.57 3.19 -1.23
CA ASN A 115 -0.11 3.18 -1.19
C ASN A 115 0.50 4.13 -0.12
N LEU A 116 -0.27 5.07 0.42
CA LEU A 116 0.18 6.12 1.31
C LEU A 116 -0.31 5.93 2.76
N ASP A 117 -1.58 5.60 2.94
CA ASP A 117 -2.23 5.45 4.25
C ASP A 117 -2.86 4.08 4.47
N GLY A 118 -2.70 3.14 3.53
CA GLY A 118 -3.35 1.83 3.57
C GLY A 118 -4.86 1.88 3.33
N GLU A 119 -5.44 3.08 3.15
CA GLU A 119 -6.87 3.26 2.89
C GLU A 119 -7.15 3.08 1.40
N SER A 120 -7.86 2.01 1.07
CA SER A 120 -8.34 1.74 -0.28
C SER A 120 -9.69 2.41 -0.60
N SER A 121 -10.11 3.36 0.23
CA SER A 121 -11.20 4.27 -0.08
C SER A 121 -10.76 5.28 -1.15
N LEU A 122 -11.72 5.76 -1.94
CA LEU A 122 -11.43 6.76 -2.95
C LEU A 122 -11.63 8.15 -2.36
N LYS A 123 -10.59 8.99 -2.42
CA LYS A 123 -10.66 10.37 -1.95
C LYS A 123 -11.01 11.28 -3.13
N PRO A 124 -12.10 12.07 -3.06
CA PRO A 124 -12.43 13.02 -4.11
C PRO A 124 -11.43 14.17 -4.09
N ARG A 125 -11.02 14.60 -5.28
CA ARG A 125 -10.15 15.75 -5.53
C ARG A 125 -10.81 16.59 -6.61
N PHE A 126 -10.55 17.89 -6.58
CA PHE A 126 -11.25 18.86 -7.40
C PHE A 126 -10.27 19.77 -8.12
N VAL A 127 -10.52 20.01 -9.39
CA VAL A 127 -9.94 21.14 -10.11
C VAL A 127 -10.58 22.42 -9.60
N GLN A 128 -9.81 23.50 -9.51
CA GLN A 128 -10.34 24.81 -9.15
C GLN A 128 -11.52 25.21 -10.06
N PRO A 129 -12.68 25.64 -9.52
CA PRO A 129 -13.88 25.89 -10.31
C PRO A 129 -13.69 26.88 -11.48
N GLU A 130 -12.81 27.86 -11.31
CA GLU A 130 -12.44 28.83 -12.33
C GLU A 130 -11.74 28.20 -13.54
N LEU A 131 -10.92 27.17 -13.32
CA LEU A 131 -10.25 26.45 -14.40
C LEU A 131 -11.21 25.54 -15.19
N CYS A 132 -12.32 25.14 -14.55
CA CYS A 132 -13.37 24.35 -15.19
C CYS A 132 -14.29 25.16 -16.12
N ARG A 133 -14.19 26.49 -16.11
CA ARG A 133 -15.02 27.39 -16.95
C ARG A 133 -14.22 27.92 -18.14
N SER A 134 -14.90 28.49 -19.13
CA SER A 134 -14.22 29.23 -20.20
C SER A 134 -13.53 30.48 -19.61
N PRO A 135 -12.35 30.86 -20.13
CA PRO A 135 -11.64 30.30 -21.29
C PRO A 135 -10.70 29.12 -20.96
N TYR A 136 -10.45 28.81 -19.69
CA TYR A 136 -9.44 27.83 -19.29
C TYR A 136 -9.80 26.38 -19.65
N ARG A 137 -11.08 26.00 -19.57
CA ARG A 137 -11.51 24.64 -19.96
C ARG A 137 -11.32 24.35 -21.44
N GLU A 138 -11.43 25.38 -22.29
CA GLU A 138 -11.29 25.29 -23.76
C GLU A 138 -9.82 25.18 -24.19
N CYS A 139 -8.89 25.40 -23.26
CA CYS A 139 -7.45 25.18 -23.49
C CYS A 139 -7.11 23.69 -23.69
N PHE A 140 -7.98 22.78 -23.27
CA PHE A 140 -7.75 21.33 -23.32
C PHE A 140 -8.81 20.65 -24.17
N SER A 141 -8.40 19.70 -25.03
CA SER A 141 -9.31 18.89 -25.83
C SER A 141 -10.28 18.07 -24.96
N SER A 142 -11.39 17.60 -25.53
CA SER A 142 -12.37 16.76 -24.83
C SER A 142 -11.74 15.50 -24.23
N ASP A 143 -10.72 14.97 -24.89
CA ASP A 143 -10.05 13.71 -24.53
C ASP A 143 -8.78 13.97 -23.69
N GLY A 144 -8.46 15.25 -23.45
CA GLY A 144 -7.32 15.70 -22.67
C GLY A 144 -5.96 15.34 -23.28
N GLN A 145 -5.91 15.00 -24.57
CA GLN A 145 -4.67 14.61 -25.26
C GLN A 145 -3.95 15.81 -25.88
N GLN A 146 -4.65 16.90 -26.17
CA GLN A 146 -4.07 18.03 -26.89
C GLN A 146 -4.42 19.35 -26.22
N LEU A 147 -3.48 20.30 -26.27
CA LEU A 147 -3.74 21.68 -25.89
C LEU A 147 -4.10 22.53 -27.12
N THR A 148 -5.18 23.30 -27.00
CA THR A 148 -5.63 24.24 -28.03
C THR A 148 -4.62 25.36 -28.22
N SER A 149 -4.53 25.97 -29.40
CA SER A 149 -3.62 27.09 -29.68
C SER A 149 -3.78 28.28 -28.72
N GLN A 150 -4.98 28.50 -28.18
CA GLN A 150 -5.27 29.54 -27.19
C GLN A 150 -4.63 29.28 -25.81
N ALA A 151 -4.33 28.01 -25.49
CA ALA A 151 -3.80 27.61 -24.21
C ALA A 151 -2.40 28.19 -23.95
N ALA A 152 -1.55 28.24 -24.98
CA ALA A 152 -0.19 28.74 -24.85
C ALA A 152 -0.15 30.21 -24.40
N THR A 153 -1.12 31.02 -24.83
CA THR A 153 -1.20 32.43 -24.42
C THR A 153 -1.82 32.56 -23.03
N LEU A 154 -2.95 31.89 -22.79
CA LEU A 154 -3.71 32.02 -21.54
C LEU A 154 -3.02 31.38 -20.32
N LEU A 155 -2.33 30.26 -20.51
CA LEU A 155 -1.62 29.57 -19.42
C LEU A 155 -0.25 30.19 -19.13
N SER A 156 0.32 30.96 -20.06
CA SER A 156 1.64 31.59 -19.86
C SER A 156 1.66 32.65 -18.75
N SER A 157 0.51 33.24 -18.43
CA SER A 157 0.35 34.22 -17.35
C SER A 157 -0.09 33.61 -16.02
N VAL A 158 -0.27 32.28 -15.96
CA VAL A 158 -0.76 31.58 -14.77
C VAL A 158 0.43 30.99 -14.02
N PHE A 159 0.56 31.33 -12.74
CA PHE A 159 1.62 30.82 -11.88
C PHE A 159 1.03 30.18 -10.61
N ILE A 160 1.70 29.16 -10.10
CA ILE A 160 1.35 28.51 -8.85
C ILE A 160 2.43 28.85 -7.84
N GLU A 161 2.05 29.56 -6.77
CA GLU A 161 2.90 29.79 -5.62
C GLU A 161 2.52 28.79 -4.53
N CYS A 162 3.48 28.07 -3.96
CA CYS A 162 3.21 27.10 -2.90
C CYS A 162 4.22 27.22 -1.77
N GLU A 163 3.86 26.69 -0.61
CA GLU A 163 4.77 26.55 0.53
C GLU A 163 6.00 25.68 0.18
N PRO A 164 7.11 25.70 0.95
CA PRO A 164 8.21 24.76 0.74
C PRO A 164 7.79 23.30 1.02
N PRO A 165 8.50 22.31 0.44
CA PRO A 165 8.30 20.89 0.71
C PRO A 165 8.26 20.60 2.21
N ASN A 166 7.25 19.85 2.66
CA ASN A 166 7.10 19.50 4.07
C ASN A 166 6.45 18.12 4.23
N ARG A 167 6.48 17.59 5.46
CA ARG A 167 6.00 16.24 5.78
C ARG A 167 4.49 16.12 5.97
N SER A 168 3.73 17.21 5.96
CA SER A 168 2.29 17.14 6.22
C SER A 168 1.54 16.57 4.99
N ILE A 169 0.94 15.39 5.11
CA ILE A 169 0.23 14.75 3.99
C ILE A 169 -1.15 15.40 3.76
N ASP A 170 -1.81 15.83 4.84
CA ASP A 170 -3.20 16.31 4.79
C ASP A 170 -3.34 17.82 4.57
N LYS A 171 -2.24 18.57 4.61
CA LYS A 171 -2.26 20.03 4.51
C LYS A 171 -1.44 20.48 3.32
N PHE A 172 -2.03 21.31 2.48
CA PHE A 172 -1.34 21.97 1.40
C PHE A 172 -1.80 23.42 1.36
N LYS A 173 -0.84 24.33 1.29
CA LYS A 173 -1.08 25.76 1.08
C LYS A 173 -0.41 26.20 -0.22
N GLY A 174 -1.24 26.60 -1.17
CA GLY A 174 -0.79 27.26 -2.38
C GLY A 174 -1.76 28.34 -2.83
N SER A 175 -1.32 29.13 -3.80
CA SER A 175 -2.07 30.20 -4.44
C SER A 175 -1.90 30.06 -5.95
N LEU A 176 -3.01 29.95 -6.67
CA LEU A 176 -3.06 30.00 -8.12
C LEU A 176 -3.25 31.45 -8.54
N VAL A 177 -2.20 32.06 -9.08
CA VAL A 177 -2.20 33.44 -9.56
C VAL A 177 -2.55 33.43 -11.05
N LEU A 178 -3.76 33.84 -11.40
CA LEU A 178 -4.26 33.86 -12.78
C LEU A 178 -3.88 35.17 -13.51
N SER A 179 -3.77 36.26 -12.75
CA SER A 179 -3.40 37.60 -13.18
C SER A 179 -2.93 38.40 -11.96
N GLU A 180 -2.24 39.53 -12.13
CA GLU A 180 -1.67 40.33 -11.03
C GLU A 180 -2.67 40.67 -9.90
N THR A 181 -3.97 40.72 -10.19
CA THR A 181 -5.02 41.08 -9.23
C THR A 181 -5.92 39.90 -8.81
N ARG A 182 -5.71 38.69 -9.34
CA ARG A 182 -6.60 37.55 -9.10
C ARG A 182 -5.83 36.29 -8.71
N SER A 183 -5.90 35.97 -7.41
CA SER A 183 -5.32 34.79 -6.79
C SER A 183 -6.42 33.88 -6.19
N LEU A 184 -6.31 32.57 -6.37
CA LEU A 184 -7.20 31.57 -5.78
C LEU A 184 -6.42 30.66 -4.83
N SER A 185 -6.98 30.33 -3.68
CA SER A 185 -6.33 29.45 -2.71
C SER A 185 -6.39 27.99 -3.16
N LEU A 186 -5.24 27.35 -3.29
CA LEU A 186 -5.10 25.91 -3.50
C LEU A 186 -4.93 25.20 -2.15
N GLU A 187 -5.84 24.27 -1.90
CA GLU A 187 -5.82 23.36 -0.75
C GLU A 187 -5.44 21.93 -1.18
N ILE A 188 -5.30 21.02 -0.21
CA ILE A 188 -4.98 19.60 -0.47
C ILE A 188 -6.01 18.92 -1.40
N SER A 189 -7.25 19.38 -1.39
CA SER A 189 -8.32 18.91 -2.29
C SER A 189 -8.00 19.12 -3.77
N HIS A 190 -7.07 20.03 -4.10
CA HIS A 190 -6.68 20.38 -5.48
C HIS A 190 -5.34 19.76 -5.91
N VAL A 191 -4.72 18.93 -5.06
CA VAL A 191 -3.41 18.33 -5.31
C VAL A 191 -3.51 16.81 -5.28
N LEU A 192 -2.82 16.14 -6.21
CA LEU A 192 -2.60 14.70 -6.16
C LEU A 192 -1.16 14.43 -5.73
N LEU A 193 -0.99 13.52 -4.77
CA LEU A 193 0.32 13.16 -4.24
C LEU A 193 0.93 12.00 -5.03
N ARG A 194 2.27 11.96 -5.08
CA ARG A 194 3.02 10.84 -5.65
C ARG A 194 2.55 9.50 -5.09
N GLY A 195 2.45 8.48 -5.93
CA GLY A 195 2.09 7.12 -5.52
C GLY A 195 0.59 6.88 -5.31
N THR A 196 -0.24 7.93 -5.36
CA THR A 196 -1.69 7.77 -5.41
C THR A 196 -2.12 7.27 -6.79
N ARG A 197 -3.18 6.46 -6.87
CA ARG A 197 -3.68 5.95 -8.15
C ARG A 197 -4.97 6.63 -8.55
N LEU A 198 -5.06 7.08 -9.80
CA LEU A 198 -6.29 7.64 -10.33
C LEU A 198 -7.33 6.52 -10.52
N LYS A 199 -8.55 6.74 -10.06
CA LYS A 199 -9.66 5.79 -10.19
C LYS A 199 -10.92 6.51 -10.63
N ASP A 200 -11.81 5.78 -11.29
CA ASP A 200 -13.14 6.24 -11.68
C ASP A 200 -13.16 7.59 -12.43
N THR A 201 -12.03 7.93 -13.08
CA THR A 201 -11.84 9.17 -13.83
C THR A 201 -10.95 8.84 -15.04
N PRO A 202 -11.41 9.11 -16.27
CA PRO A 202 -10.71 8.63 -17.48
C PRO A 202 -9.31 9.25 -17.64
N TRP A 203 -9.17 10.52 -17.26
CA TRP A 203 -7.91 11.24 -17.28
C TRP A 203 -7.97 12.49 -16.39
N VAL A 204 -6.81 12.92 -15.92
CA VAL A 204 -6.58 14.24 -15.30
C VAL A 204 -5.32 14.86 -15.87
N ILE A 205 -5.28 16.19 -15.89
CA ILE A 205 -4.11 16.98 -16.25
C ILE A 205 -3.72 17.81 -15.03
N GLY A 206 -2.44 17.76 -14.67
CA GLY A 206 -1.89 18.55 -13.58
C GLY A 206 -0.51 19.12 -13.88
N VAL A 207 -0.15 20.17 -13.14
CA VAL A 207 1.19 20.79 -13.15
C VAL A 207 2.00 20.20 -12.01
N VAL A 208 3.23 19.79 -12.29
CA VAL A 208 4.14 19.25 -11.28
C VAL A 208 4.61 20.34 -10.32
N ILE A 209 4.38 20.12 -9.02
CA ILE A 209 4.78 21.03 -7.94
C ILE A 209 6.09 20.56 -7.30
N TYR A 210 6.17 19.28 -6.93
CA TYR A 210 7.35 18.68 -6.31
C TYR A 210 7.75 17.38 -6.99
N THR A 211 9.05 17.16 -7.13
CA THR A 211 9.65 15.97 -7.76
C THR A 211 10.66 15.30 -6.84
N GLY A 212 10.91 14.00 -7.01
CA GLY A 212 11.97 13.28 -6.29
C GLY A 212 11.82 13.36 -4.77
N ASP A 213 12.89 13.78 -4.10
CA ASP A 213 12.96 13.89 -2.64
C ASP A 213 12.08 15.01 -2.05
N ASP A 214 11.64 15.96 -2.87
CA ASP A 214 10.73 17.04 -2.43
C ASP A 214 9.27 16.57 -2.34
N THR A 215 8.92 15.42 -2.93
CA THR A 215 7.56 14.88 -2.82
C THR A 215 7.21 14.55 -1.38
N ARG A 216 5.98 14.85 -0.96
CA ARG A 216 5.55 14.69 0.44
C ARG A 216 5.65 13.25 0.94
N VAL A 217 5.43 12.29 0.05
CA VAL A 217 5.59 10.86 0.36
C VAL A 217 7.04 10.53 0.68
N ARG A 218 7.99 11.06 -0.12
CA ARG A 218 9.41 10.81 0.07
C ARG A 218 9.98 11.55 1.29
N GLN A 219 9.47 12.73 1.59
CA GLN A 219 9.78 13.47 2.84
C GLN A 219 9.37 12.71 4.12
N ASN A 220 8.36 11.83 4.02
CA ASN A 220 7.92 10.95 5.10
C ASN A 220 8.60 9.58 5.09
N ALA A 221 9.30 9.22 4.01
CA ALA A 221 10.11 8.01 3.99
C ALA A 221 11.36 8.24 4.86
N SER A 222 11.56 7.38 5.85
CA SER A 222 12.81 7.34 6.59
C SER A 222 13.94 6.85 5.68
N GLU A 223 15.16 7.34 5.90
CA GLU A 223 16.35 6.70 5.35
C GLU A 223 16.34 5.22 5.72
N THR A 224 16.69 4.35 4.79
CA THR A 224 16.72 2.91 5.02
C THR A 224 17.86 2.58 5.99
N PRO A 225 17.59 2.23 7.25
CA PRO A 225 18.67 1.90 8.17
C PRO A 225 19.35 0.60 7.72
N ILE A 226 20.65 0.49 7.94
CA ILE A 226 21.36 -0.79 7.82
C ILE A 226 20.85 -1.68 8.95
N LYS A 227 20.13 -2.75 8.59
CA LYS A 227 19.50 -3.65 9.56
C LYS A 227 20.46 -4.76 9.94
N ALA A 228 21.21 -4.57 11.03
CA ALA A 228 22.07 -5.62 11.57
C ALA A 228 21.28 -6.55 12.50
N SER A 229 21.48 -7.86 12.38
CA SER A 229 20.78 -8.82 13.21
C SER A 229 21.35 -8.94 14.63
N TRP A 230 20.48 -9.30 15.59
CA TRP A 230 20.89 -9.58 16.96
C TRP A 230 22.02 -10.63 17.06
N LEU A 231 21.91 -11.70 16.26
CA LEU A 231 22.92 -12.77 16.21
C LEU A 231 24.31 -12.22 15.81
N SER A 232 24.35 -11.27 14.87
CA SER A 232 25.60 -10.64 14.43
C SER A 232 26.26 -9.85 15.56
N HIS A 233 25.48 -9.12 16.35
CA HIS A 233 25.98 -8.45 17.56
C HIS A 233 26.48 -9.45 18.62
N PHE A 234 25.75 -10.53 18.85
CA PHE A 234 26.11 -11.58 19.78
C PHE A 234 27.45 -12.27 19.41
N ILE A 235 27.66 -12.59 18.12
CA ILE A 235 28.92 -13.17 17.62
C ILE A 235 30.08 -12.21 17.83
N ASN A 236 29.89 -10.92 17.58
CA ASN A 236 30.92 -9.91 17.82
C ASN A 236 31.29 -9.85 19.32
N GLN A 237 30.30 -9.91 20.21
CA GLN A 237 30.53 -9.94 21.65
C GLN A 237 31.30 -11.19 22.08
N ILE A 238 30.94 -12.38 21.59
CA ILE A 238 31.67 -13.63 21.85
C ILE A 238 33.10 -13.55 21.33
N THR A 239 33.30 -12.99 20.13
CA THR A 239 34.63 -12.83 19.53
C THR A 239 35.54 -12.00 20.43
N VAL A 240 35.02 -10.90 21.00
CA VAL A 240 35.77 -10.09 21.97
C VAL A 240 36.14 -10.91 23.20
N TRP A 241 35.20 -11.68 23.77
CA TRP A 241 35.50 -12.56 24.92
C TRP A 241 36.56 -13.61 24.60
N ILE A 242 36.51 -14.25 23.43
CA ILE A 242 37.51 -15.21 22.99
C ILE A 242 38.89 -14.55 22.89
N VAL A 243 38.97 -13.34 22.32
CA VAL A 243 40.23 -12.59 22.22
C VAL A 243 40.77 -12.22 23.60
N VAL A 244 39.93 -11.81 24.54
CA VAL A 244 40.34 -11.51 25.93
C VAL A 244 40.89 -12.75 26.62
N VAL A 245 40.21 -13.90 26.49
CA VAL A 245 40.68 -15.19 27.03
C VAL A 245 41.99 -15.60 26.37
N GLN A 246 42.11 -15.46 25.05
CA GLN A 246 43.33 -15.72 24.30
C GLN A 246 44.49 -14.89 24.85
N ILE A 247 44.34 -13.57 24.95
CA ILE A 247 45.38 -12.68 25.50
C ILE A 247 45.77 -13.09 26.92
N THR A 248 44.81 -13.48 27.76
CA THR A 248 45.07 -13.91 29.13
C THR A 248 45.93 -15.19 29.17
N ILE A 249 45.59 -16.19 28.34
CA ILE A 249 46.37 -17.44 28.22
C ILE A 249 47.78 -17.14 27.71
N LEU A 250 47.91 -16.24 26.74
CA LEU A 250 49.19 -15.82 26.17
C LEU A 250 50.09 -15.15 27.21
N VAL A 251 49.55 -14.24 28.01
CA VAL A 251 50.31 -13.57 29.08
C VAL A 251 50.80 -14.60 30.10
N VAL A 252 49.95 -15.55 30.51
CA VAL A 252 50.34 -16.63 31.44
C VAL A 252 51.44 -17.51 30.84
N ALA A 253 51.33 -17.87 29.55
CA ALA A 253 52.32 -18.68 28.86
C ALA A 253 53.70 -17.99 28.81
N VAL A 254 53.74 -16.71 28.45
CA VAL A 254 54.99 -15.92 28.39
C VAL A 254 55.62 -15.76 29.78
N VAL A 255 54.82 -15.50 30.81
CA VAL A 255 55.33 -15.40 32.20
C VAL A 255 55.88 -16.75 32.67
N MET A 256 55.17 -17.84 32.38
CA MET A 256 55.62 -19.19 32.77
C MET A 256 56.93 -19.56 32.06
N GLU A 257 57.06 -19.22 30.78
CA GLU A 257 58.31 -19.43 30.03
C GLU A 257 59.46 -18.60 30.59
N ALA A 258 59.23 -17.31 30.89
CA ALA A 258 60.22 -16.47 31.55
C ALA A 258 60.71 -17.07 32.88
N GLN A 259 59.80 -17.61 33.68
CA GLN A 259 60.15 -18.30 34.94
C GLN A 259 60.91 -19.61 34.72
N LEU A 260 60.56 -20.38 33.68
CA LEU A 260 61.22 -21.63 33.35
C LEU A 260 62.63 -21.41 32.81
N VAL A 261 62.81 -20.47 31.88
CA VAL A 261 64.11 -20.11 31.30
C VAL A 261 65.04 -19.53 32.38
N GLY A 262 64.50 -18.71 33.29
CA GLY A 262 65.23 -18.19 34.45
C GLY A 262 65.57 -19.24 35.52
N SER A 263 65.07 -20.48 35.42
CA SER A 263 65.36 -21.52 36.40
C SER A 263 66.79 -22.03 36.28
N SER A 264 67.46 -22.20 37.43
CA SER A 264 68.86 -22.68 37.49
C SER A 264 69.08 -24.08 36.89
N ARG A 265 68.02 -24.85 36.65
CA ARG A 265 68.06 -26.15 35.96
C ARG A 265 68.23 -25.99 34.44
N VAL A 266 67.56 -24.98 33.86
CA VAL A 266 67.59 -24.71 32.42
C VAL A 266 68.89 -23.99 32.05
N GLN A 267 69.31 -23.00 32.85
CA GLN A 267 70.56 -22.29 32.60
C GLN A 267 71.82 -23.17 32.68
N ARG A 268 71.79 -24.25 33.47
CA ARG A 268 72.89 -25.22 33.57
C ARG A 268 72.95 -26.24 32.43
N ASN A 269 71.97 -26.25 31.52
CA ASN A 269 71.92 -27.23 30.43
C ASN A 269 72.86 -26.81 29.28
N PRO A 270 73.89 -27.61 28.94
CA PRO A 270 74.86 -27.26 27.89
C PRO A 270 74.28 -27.36 26.46
N TYR A 271 73.12 -28.01 26.28
CA TYR A 271 72.49 -28.16 24.96
C TYR A 271 71.60 -26.96 24.57
N ILE A 272 71.37 -26.00 25.47
CA ILE A 272 70.54 -24.81 25.22
C ILE A 272 71.46 -23.63 24.85
N PRO A 273 71.24 -22.97 23.68
CA PRO A 273 72.00 -21.80 23.26
C PRO A 273 72.03 -20.69 24.31
N ASP A 274 73.16 -20.00 24.43
CA ASP A 274 73.32 -18.92 25.40
C ASP A 274 72.47 -17.68 25.05
N ASP A 275 72.12 -17.50 23.77
CA ASP A 275 71.18 -16.46 23.29
C ASP A 275 69.78 -16.60 23.93
N ILE A 276 69.39 -17.81 24.35
CA ILE A 276 68.12 -18.06 25.05
C ILE A 276 68.25 -17.78 26.55
N LYS A 277 69.47 -17.80 27.10
CA LYS A 277 69.72 -17.59 28.54
C LYS A 277 69.79 -16.10 28.91
N ASP A 278 70.24 -15.26 27.98
CA ASP A 278 70.36 -13.80 28.13
C ASP A 278 69.19 -13.04 27.45
N SER A 279 67.97 -13.55 27.61
CA SER A 279 66.76 -12.97 27.00
C SER A 279 66.41 -11.58 27.57
N THR A 280 66.21 -10.62 26.67
CA THR A 280 65.80 -9.24 26.97
C THR A 280 64.27 -9.10 27.05
N PHE A 281 63.78 -7.97 27.59
CA PHE A 281 62.33 -7.66 27.56
C PHE A 281 61.74 -7.68 26.14
N VAL A 282 62.53 -7.29 25.14
CA VAL A 282 62.11 -7.27 23.74
C VAL A 282 61.84 -8.69 23.21
N ASP A 283 62.64 -9.66 23.64
CA ASP A 283 62.47 -11.07 23.24
C ASP A 283 61.17 -11.66 23.80
N PHE A 284 60.76 -11.26 25.01
CA PHE A 284 59.45 -11.64 25.56
C PHE A 284 58.28 -11.01 24.80
N VAL A 285 58.45 -9.80 24.26
CA VAL A 285 57.44 -9.16 23.40
C VAL A 285 57.34 -9.89 22.07
N TRP A 286 58.46 -10.27 21.45
CA TRP A 286 58.46 -11.07 20.24
C TRP A 286 57.84 -12.45 20.44
N LEU A 287 58.17 -13.11 21.56
CA LEU A 287 57.57 -14.38 21.97
C LEU A 287 56.05 -14.26 22.18
N PHE A 288 55.59 -13.18 22.83
CA PHE A 288 54.15 -12.91 22.99
C PHE A 288 53.45 -12.78 21.64
N LEU A 289 54.03 -12.00 20.72
CA LEU A 289 53.47 -11.81 19.37
C LEU A 289 53.50 -13.12 18.56
N ALA A 290 54.55 -13.94 18.71
CA ALA A 290 54.67 -15.24 18.05
C ALA A 290 53.60 -16.21 18.56
N TYR A 291 53.35 -16.25 19.87
CA TYR A 291 52.24 -17.03 20.43
C TYR A 291 50.87 -16.48 20.02
N MET A 292 50.72 -15.16 19.88
CA MET A 292 49.49 -14.58 19.37
C MET A 292 49.16 -15.06 17.95
N LEU A 293 50.18 -15.23 17.09
CA LEU A 293 50.04 -15.89 15.78
C LEU A 293 49.74 -17.38 15.89
N LEU A 294 50.44 -18.12 16.76
CA LEU A 294 50.23 -19.57 16.93
C LEU A 294 48.80 -19.90 17.37
N PHE A 295 48.25 -19.08 18.25
CA PHE A 295 46.90 -19.23 18.80
C PHE A 295 45.82 -18.51 17.99
N SER A 296 46.11 -17.98 16.80
CA SER A 296 45.14 -17.23 15.97
C SER A 296 43.90 -18.05 15.58
N ASN A 297 44.00 -19.38 15.62
CA ASN A 297 42.91 -20.31 15.31
C ASN A 297 41.82 -20.38 16.41
N PHE A 298 42.02 -19.74 17.58
CA PHE A 298 40.99 -19.62 18.62
C PHE A 298 39.73 -18.90 18.11
N VAL A 299 39.91 -17.91 17.24
CA VAL A 299 38.80 -17.28 16.52
C VAL A 299 38.72 -17.93 15.14
N PRO A 300 37.74 -18.83 14.90
CA PRO A 300 37.62 -19.50 13.61
C PRO A 300 37.24 -18.50 12.51
N ILE A 301 38.14 -18.31 11.55
CA ILE A 301 37.93 -17.39 10.41
C ILE A 301 36.72 -17.79 9.57
N SER A 302 36.39 -19.08 9.52
CA SER A 302 35.25 -19.64 8.77
C SER A 302 33.88 -19.34 9.38
N LEU A 303 33.81 -18.90 10.65
CA LEU A 303 32.53 -18.71 11.36
C LEU A 303 31.65 -17.67 10.66
N GLN A 304 32.22 -16.53 10.29
CA GLN A 304 31.50 -15.44 9.63
C GLN A 304 30.90 -15.90 8.29
N VAL A 305 31.73 -16.50 7.44
CA VAL A 305 31.29 -16.95 6.11
C VAL A 305 30.29 -18.09 6.18
N THR A 306 30.44 -19.02 7.13
CA THR A 306 29.48 -20.11 7.31
C THR A 306 28.08 -19.55 7.63
N ILE A 307 27.99 -18.51 8.44
CA ILE A 307 26.72 -17.88 8.81
C ILE A 307 26.14 -17.11 7.62
N ASP A 308 26.97 -16.36 6.89
CA ASP A 308 26.54 -15.62 5.71
C ASP A 308 25.99 -16.56 4.61
N PHE A 309 26.65 -17.70 4.36
CA PHE A 309 26.14 -18.72 3.45
C PHE A 309 24.84 -19.36 3.95
N THR A 310 24.77 -19.65 5.25
CA THR A 310 23.56 -20.25 5.84
C THR A 310 22.36 -19.32 5.63
N ARG A 311 22.52 -18.01 5.91
CA ARG A 311 21.49 -16.99 5.66
C ARG A 311 21.10 -16.91 4.19
N TYR A 312 22.08 -16.93 3.28
CA TYR A 312 21.80 -16.93 1.84
C TYR A 312 20.97 -18.14 1.39
N PHE A 313 21.33 -19.35 1.82
CA PHE A 313 20.57 -20.56 1.47
C PHE A 313 19.19 -20.58 2.12
N GLN A 314 19.04 -20.09 3.35
CA GLN A 314 17.74 -19.93 4.00
C GLN A 314 16.83 -18.96 3.24
N ALA A 315 17.36 -17.79 2.81
CA ALA A 315 16.60 -16.84 2.01
C ALA A 315 16.11 -17.46 0.69
N ARG A 316 16.97 -18.25 0.03
CA ARG A 316 16.64 -19.00 -1.19
C ARG A 316 15.56 -20.06 -0.94
N ALA A 317 15.63 -20.77 0.19
CA ALA A 317 14.64 -21.77 0.58
C ALA A 317 13.26 -21.12 0.81
N ILE A 318 13.20 -19.99 1.53
CA ILE A 318 11.96 -19.23 1.76
C ILE A 318 11.36 -18.76 0.43
N THR A 319 12.18 -18.21 -0.46
CA THR A 319 11.72 -17.73 -1.78
C THR A 319 11.16 -18.86 -2.65
N ASN A 320 11.69 -20.07 -2.52
CA ASN A 320 11.28 -21.22 -3.32
C ASN A 320 10.12 -22.03 -2.72
N ASP A 321 9.63 -21.65 -1.53
CA ASP A 321 8.57 -22.39 -0.84
C ASP A 321 7.23 -22.34 -1.63
N PRO A 322 6.68 -23.49 -2.08
CA PRO A 322 5.40 -23.52 -2.77
C PRO A 322 4.21 -23.19 -1.86
N GLY A 323 4.30 -23.44 -0.56
CA GLY A 323 3.24 -23.18 0.42
C GLY A 323 3.05 -21.69 0.73
N MET A 324 4.07 -20.86 0.48
CA MET A 324 4.01 -19.41 0.67
C MET A 324 3.57 -18.64 -0.59
N ARG A 325 3.12 -19.34 -1.64
CA ARG A 325 2.67 -18.68 -2.89
C ARG A 325 1.23 -18.21 -2.79
N LEU A 326 0.98 -16.99 -3.25
CA LEU A 326 -0.38 -16.45 -3.32
C LEU A 326 -1.15 -17.11 -4.47
N PRO A 327 -2.34 -17.68 -4.22
CA PRO A 327 -3.18 -18.19 -5.30
C PRO A 327 -3.56 -17.04 -6.26
N PRO A 328 -3.62 -17.30 -7.58
CA PRO A 328 -3.94 -16.26 -8.56
C PRO A 328 -5.35 -15.70 -8.31
N SER A 329 -5.47 -14.37 -8.29
CA SER A 329 -6.70 -13.64 -7.98
C SER A 329 -7.81 -13.79 -9.03
N SER A 330 -7.54 -14.48 -10.15
CA SER A 330 -8.53 -14.88 -11.15
C SER A 330 -8.18 -16.29 -11.64
N PRO A 331 -9.10 -17.28 -11.53
CA PRO A 331 -8.90 -18.62 -12.07
C PRO A 331 -9.15 -18.61 -13.58
N SER A 332 -8.47 -17.74 -14.33
CA SER A 332 -8.45 -17.82 -15.79
C SER A 332 -7.28 -18.70 -16.20
N PHE A 333 -7.61 -19.96 -16.46
CA PHE A 333 -6.85 -20.91 -17.26
C PHE A 333 -5.44 -21.22 -16.72
N ALA A 334 -5.40 -22.20 -15.80
CA ALA A 334 -4.20 -22.95 -15.48
C ALA A 334 -3.72 -23.70 -16.73
N THR A 335 -3.02 -23.01 -17.63
CA THR A 335 -2.11 -23.67 -18.56
C THR A 335 -0.85 -23.99 -17.79
N SER A 336 -0.45 -25.26 -17.81
CA SER A 336 0.62 -25.86 -17.03
C SER A 336 2.04 -25.30 -17.28
N ASN A 337 2.21 -24.21 -18.02
CA ASN A 337 3.51 -23.68 -18.45
C ASN A 337 3.58 -22.14 -18.41
N THR A 338 3.07 -21.49 -17.37
CA THR A 338 3.19 -20.04 -17.23
C THR A 338 4.24 -19.70 -16.18
N THR A 339 5.24 -18.93 -16.58
CA THR A 339 6.24 -18.28 -15.71
C THR A 339 5.53 -17.67 -14.51
N VAL A 340 5.90 -18.09 -13.30
CA VAL A 340 5.31 -17.59 -12.06
C VAL A 340 5.62 -16.10 -11.97
N ASP A 341 4.59 -15.26 -12.04
CA ASP A 341 4.73 -13.83 -11.87
C ASP A 341 5.40 -13.53 -10.52
N LYS A 342 6.48 -12.72 -10.53
CA LYS A 342 7.24 -12.32 -9.32
C LYS A 342 6.33 -11.80 -8.19
N LYS A 343 5.14 -11.27 -8.52
CA LYS A 343 4.14 -10.76 -7.57
C LYS A 343 3.45 -11.82 -6.70
N HIS A 344 3.53 -13.10 -7.08
CA HIS A 344 2.82 -14.19 -6.39
C HIS A 344 3.73 -15.04 -5.49
N VAL A 345 5.01 -14.68 -5.38
CA VAL A 345 6.01 -15.41 -4.59
C VAL A 345 6.52 -14.49 -3.48
N VAL A 346 6.86 -15.08 -2.33
CA VAL A 346 7.56 -14.35 -1.28
C VAL A 346 8.96 -13.98 -1.75
N CYS A 347 9.28 -12.70 -1.71
CA CYS A 347 10.60 -12.18 -2.06
C CYS A 347 11.32 -11.75 -0.79
N VAL A 348 12.44 -12.42 -0.47
CA VAL A 348 13.31 -12.02 0.65
C VAL A 348 14.16 -10.83 0.20
N GLN A 349 13.94 -9.67 0.82
CA GLN A 349 14.63 -8.41 0.49
C GLN A 349 15.95 -8.21 1.26
N SER A 350 16.13 -8.92 2.37
CA SER A 350 17.30 -8.80 3.25
C SER A 350 17.59 -10.17 3.85
N SER A 351 18.72 -10.78 3.50
CA SER A 351 19.08 -12.11 4.01
C SER A 351 19.59 -12.08 5.46
N GLU A 352 19.98 -10.90 5.98
CA GLU A 352 20.54 -10.74 7.33
C GLU A 352 19.54 -11.02 8.46
N LEU A 353 18.24 -10.96 8.20
CA LEU A 353 17.19 -10.98 9.23
C LEU A 353 16.43 -12.30 9.30
N ASN A 354 16.88 -13.33 8.58
CA ASN A 354 16.14 -14.60 8.49
C ASN A 354 15.92 -15.25 9.85
N GLU A 355 16.92 -15.22 10.74
CA GLU A 355 16.83 -15.76 12.09
C GLU A 355 15.92 -14.94 13.02
N GLU A 356 15.78 -13.63 12.77
CA GLU A 356 14.96 -12.75 13.60
C GLU A 356 13.47 -13.06 13.46
N LEU A 357 13.06 -13.66 12.34
CA LEU A 357 11.70 -14.13 12.15
C LEU A 357 11.28 -15.13 13.24
N GLY A 358 12.22 -15.92 13.78
CA GLY A 358 11.99 -16.84 14.88
C GLY A 358 11.95 -16.19 16.27
N LEU A 359 12.31 -14.91 16.37
CA LEU A 359 12.38 -14.13 17.62
C LEU A 359 11.24 -13.11 17.74
N VAL A 360 10.31 -13.07 16.78
CA VAL A 360 9.20 -12.10 16.79
C VAL A 360 8.21 -12.42 17.92
N GLU A 361 8.18 -11.57 18.94
CA GLU A 361 7.21 -11.67 20.05
C GLU A 361 5.91 -10.89 19.79
N HIS A 362 6.01 -9.77 19.07
CA HIS A 362 4.91 -8.86 18.82
C HIS A 362 4.75 -8.60 17.32
N ILE A 363 3.56 -8.88 16.79
CA ILE A 363 3.18 -8.59 15.41
C ILE A 363 2.27 -7.37 15.42
N PHE A 364 2.79 -6.24 14.96
CA PHE A 364 1.96 -5.07 14.64
C PHE A 364 1.38 -5.29 13.25
N THR A 365 0.06 -5.43 13.18
CA THR A 365 -0.66 -5.67 11.93
C THR A 365 -1.55 -4.47 11.64
N ASP A 366 -1.53 -4.02 10.38
CA ASP A 366 -2.50 -3.06 9.90
C ASP A 366 -3.83 -3.77 9.61
N LYS A 367 -4.96 -3.10 9.89
CA LYS A 367 -6.29 -3.67 9.65
C LYS A 367 -6.62 -3.65 8.15
N THR A 368 -6.35 -2.54 7.48
CA THR A 368 -6.77 -2.32 6.10
C THR A 368 -5.67 -2.80 5.16
N GLY A 369 -6.03 -3.55 4.12
CA GLY A 369 -5.06 -4.09 3.16
C GLY A 369 -4.23 -5.29 3.64
N THR A 370 -4.11 -5.52 4.96
CA THR A 370 -3.44 -6.71 5.53
C THR A 370 -4.45 -7.71 6.10
N LEU A 371 -5.20 -7.36 7.15
CA LEU A 371 -6.22 -8.27 7.72
C LEU A 371 -7.50 -8.35 6.87
N THR A 372 -7.79 -7.31 6.08
CA THR A 372 -9.03 -7.21 5.30
C THR A 372 -8.73 -6.94 3.83
N CYS A 373 -9.46 -7.61 2.94
CA CYS A 373 -9.30 -7.46 1.49
C CYS A 373 -9.90 -6.15 0.92
N ASN A 374 -10.26 -5.20 1.79
CA ASN A 374 -11.07 -4.00 1.50
C ASN A 374 -12.18 -4.22 0.44
N ARG A 375 -12.86 -5.37 0.55
CA ARG A 375 -14.00 -5.72 -0.30
C ARG A 375 -15.22 -5.75 0.60
N MET A 376 -16.05 -4.71 0.46
CA MET A 376 -17.28 -4.58 1.22
C MET A 376 -18.41 -5.29 0.48
N THR A 377 -19.09 -6.20 1.18
CA THR A 377 -20.21 -6.99 0.66
C THR A 377 -21.43 -6.76 1.55
N PHE A 378 -22.58 -6.55 0.94
CA PHE A 378 -23.83 -6.43 1.68
C PHE A 378 -24.34 -7.82 2.03
N ARG A 379 -24.43 -8.14 3.32
CA ARG A 379 -24.74 -9.50 3.78
C ARG A 379 -26.18 -9.68 4.23
N SER A 380 -26.71 -8.76 5.01
CA SER A 380 -28.06 -8.86 5.56
C SER A 380 -28.61 -7.49 5.95
N CYS A 381 -29.93 -7.40 6.11
CA CYS A 381 -30.60 -6.21 6.63
C CYS A 381 -31.82 -6.57 7.47
N HIS A 382 -32.20 -5.66 8.35
CA HIS A 382 -33.39 -5.77 9.18
C HIS A 382 -34.38 -4.66 8.83
N VAL A 383 -35.57 -5.02 8.34
CA VAL A 383 -36.57 -4.07 7.84
C VAL A 383 -37.95 -4.40 8.43
N ASP A 384 -38.58 -3.42 9.08
CA ASP A 384 -39.91 -3.51 9.72
C ASP A 384 -40.11 -4.72 10.65
N GLY A 385 -39.05 -5.14 11.36
CA GLY A 385 -39.09 -6.26 12.32
C GLY A 385 -38.68 -7.62 11.75
N GLU A 386 -38.44 -7.72 10.45
CA GLU A 386 -37.97 -8.94 9.77
C GLU A 386 -36.50 -8.83 9.39
N THR A 387 -35.74 -9.93 9.52
CA THR A 387 -34.35 -10.01 9.07
C THR A 387 -34.28 -10.72 7.73
N PHE A 388 -33.53 -10.13 6.81
CA PHE A 388 -33.30 -10.63 5.46
C PHE A 388 -31.82 -10.88 5.23
N ASP A 389 -31.47 -12.06 4.75
CA ASP A 389 -30.13 -12.37 4.24
C ASP A 389 -30.06 -12.11 2.73
N PHE A 390 -28.97 -11.53 2.28
CA PHE A 390 -28.72 -11.20 0.89
C PHE A 390 -27.85 -12.27 0.24
N ASP A 391 -28.38 -12.92 -0.80
CA ASP A 391 -27.61 -13.82 -1.65
C ASP A 391 -27.02 -13.03 -2.83
N GLU A 392 -25.70 -12.81 -2.83
CA GLU A 392 -24.99 -12.08 -3.89
C GLU A 392 -25.11 -12.75 -5.27
N LYS A 393 -25.29 -14.08 -5.33
CA LYS A 393 -25.34 -14.82 -6.60
C LYS A 393 -26.65 -14.58 -7.34
N ASP A 394 -27.75 -14.60 -6.60
CA ASP A 394 -29.11 -14.45 -7.13
C ASP A 394 -29.67 -13.02 -6.98
N GLY A 395 -28.98 -12.14 -6.23
CA GLY A 395 -29.44 -10.79 -5.92
C GLY A 395 -30.72 -10.77 -5.08
N SER A 396 -30.98 -11.86 -4.35
CA SER A 396 -32.25 -12.09 -3.67
C SER A 396 -32.14 -11.86 -2.15
N LEU A 397 -33.21 -11.32 -1.56
CA LEU A 397 -33.36 -11.13 -0.12
C LEU A 397 -34.25 -12.24 0.45
N LEU A 398 -33.70 -13.09 1.31
CA LEU A 398 -34.39 -14.25 1.91
C LEU A 398 -34.70 -13.98 3.39
N ILE A 399 -35.92 -14.28 3.85
CA ILE A 399 -36.32 -14.08 5.26
C ILE A 399 -35.67 -15.16 6.14
N LEU A 400 -35.03 -14.73 7.23
CA LEU A 400 -34.18 -15.57 8.09
C LEU A 400 -34.95 -16.63 8.89
N GLU A 401 -36.27 -16.49 9.08
CA GLU A 401 -37.12 -17.50 9.74
C GLU A 401 -37.13 -18.87 9.04
N LYS A 402 -36.71 -18.95 7.77
CA LYS A 402 -36.59 -20.23 7.04
C LYS A 402 -35.17 -20.78 6.91
N ALA A 403 -34.13 -20.02 7.25
CA ALA A 403 -32.75 -20.47 7.06
C ALA A 403 -32.20 -21.27 8.26
N VAL A 404 -32.71 -21.00 9.47
CA VAL A 404 -32.15 -21.56 10.72
C VAL A 404 -32.68 -22.97 11.05
N HIS A 405 -33.82 -23.40 10.48
CA HIS A 405 -34.34 -24.75 10.76
C HIS A 405 -33.53 -25.86 10.08
N ASP A 406 -32.82 -25.57 8.99
CA ASP A 406 -32.07 -26.58 8.24
C ASP A 406 -30.60 -26.73 8.69
N THR A 407 -30.05 -25.78 9.45
CA THR A 407 -28.60 -25.80 9.80
C THR A 407 -28.27 -26.24 11.22
N VAL A 408 -29.24 -26.30 12.14
CA VAL A 408 -28.95 -26.54 13.58
C VAL A 408 -29.43 -27.91 14.08
N VAL A 409 -30.28 -28.63 13.33
CA VAL A 409 -30.65 -30.02 13.66
C VAL A 409 -29.92 -30.94 12.70
N GLY A 410 -28.80 -31.51 13.16
CA GLY A 410 -28.08 -32.54 12.44
C GLY A 410 -29.01 -33.69 12.08
N ALA A 411 -29.28 -33.85 10.80
CA ALA A 411 -29.84 -35.06 10.22
C ALA A 411 -28.97 -35.44 9.03
N SER A 412 -28.07 -36.39 9.29
CA SER A 412 -27.50 -37.26 8.27
C SER A 412 -28.65 -37.92 7.52
N ASN A 413 -28.95 -37.43 6.32
CA ASN A 413 -29.54 -38.21 5.25
C ASN A 413 -29.26 -37.48 3.93
N GLU A 414 -28.40 -38.10 3.14
CA GLU A 414 -28.36 -37.89 1.69
C GLU A 414 -29.77 -38.15 1.13
N ASP A 415 -30.14 -37.38 0.10
CA ASP A 415 -31.40 -37.48 -0.65
C ASP A 415 -32.67 -36.92 0.02
N ALA A 416 -32.67 -35.62 0.32
CA ALA A 416 -33.91 -34.83 0.35
C ALA A 416 -33.68 -33.43 -0.24
N TYR A 417 -33.76 -33.31 -1.57
CA TYR A 417 -33.83 -32.03 -2.27
C TYR A 417 -35.21 -31.38 -2.01
N VAL A 418 -35.39 -30.80 -0.83
CA VAL A 418 -36.55 -29.97 -0.52
C VAL A 418 -36.35 -28.66 -1.28
N LYS A 419 -37.05 -28.53 -2.42
CA LYS A 419 -37.08 -27.27 -3.17
C LYS A 419 -37.44 -26.14 -2.20
N PRO A 420 -36.56 -25.13 -1.99
CA PRO A 420 -36.95 -23.97 -1.21
C PRO A 420 -38.19 -23.40 -1.89
N SER A 421 -39.26 -23.29 -1.11
CA SER A 421 -40.49 -22.69 -1.59
C SER A 421 -40.14 -21.25 -1.97
N ARG A 422 -39.88 -21.05 -3.28
CA ARG A 422 -39.80 -19.77 -3.98
C ARG A 422 -41.15 -19.08 -3.81
N ARG A 423 -41.42 -18.57 -2.61
CA ARG A 423 -42.20 -17.36 -2.51
C ARG A 423 -41.28 -16.27 -3.01
N ARG A 424 -41.24 -16.12 -4.34
CA ARG A 424 -41.18 -14.78 -4.91
C ARG A 424 -42.25 -14.04 -4.12
N ASN A 425 -41.85 -13.13 -3.25
CA ASN A 425 -42.78 -12.10 -2.84
C ASN A 425 -43.14 -11.42 -4.17
N SER A 426 -44.24 -11.86 -4.77
CA SER A 426 -44.93 -11.15 -5.82
C SER A 426 -45.45 -9.89 -5.15
N ILE A 427 -44.55 -8.92 -4.94
CA ILE A 427 -44.91 -7.53 -4.75
C ILE A 427 -45.30 -7.05 -6.15
N ALA A 428 -46.40 -7.63 -6.64
CA ALA A 428 -47.01 -7.30 -7.89
C ALA A 428 -47.48 -5.85 -7.77
N HIS A 429 -46.97 -5.01 -8.66
CA HIS A 429 -47.59 -3.76 -9.08
C HIS A 429 -48.17 -2.90 -7.95
N SER A 430 -47.31 -2.29 -7.12
CA SER A 430 -47.67 -1.01 -6.51
C SER A 430 -47.03 0.12 -7.31
N SER A 431 -47.89 0.99 -7.83
CA SER A 431 -47.54 2.24 -8.49
C SER A 431 -46.73 3.09 -7.52
N PHE A 432 -45.50 3.42 -7.90
CA PHE A 432 -44.75 4.49 -7.25
C PHE A 432 -45.44 5.84 -7.57
N PRO A 433 -45.57 6.79 -6.63
CA PRO A 433 -45.14 6.77 -5.22
C PRO A 433 -46.33 6.87 -4.23
N PHE A 434 -47.34 6.00 -4.30
CA PHE A 434 -48.45 6.07 -3.31
C PHE A 434 -48.63 4.84 -2.41
N LYS A 435 -47.99 3.70 -2.71
CA LYS A 435 -48.00 2.50 -1.84
C LYS A 435 -46.68 1.71 -1.90
N SER A 436 -45.56 2.36 -1.57
CA SER A 436 -44.27 1.68 -1.47
C SER A 436 -44.19 0.80 -0.22
N THR A 437 -43.75 -0.44 -0.33
CA THR A 437 -43.50 -1.31 0.85
C THR A 437 -42.35 -0.76 1.71
N PRO A 438 -42.26 -1.11 3.01
CA PRO A 438 -41.12 -0.72 3.84
C PRO A 438 -39.76 -1.10 3.22
N MET A 439 -39.67 -2.28 2.61
CA MET A 439 -38.49 -2.74 1.88
C MET A 439 -38.15 -1.85 0.69
N GLN A 440 -39.14 -1.43 -0.11
CA GLN A 440 -38.89 -0.51 -1.23
C GLN A 440 -38.33 0.83 -0.76
N ARG A 441 -38.86 1.39 0.34
CA ARG A 441 -38.35 2.64 0.92
C ARG A 441 -36.91 2.48 1.41
N PHE A 442 -36.61 1.33 2.03
CA PHE A 442 -35.26 0.99 2.47
C PHE A 442 -34.28 0.93 1.28
N LEU A 443 -34.62 0.19 0.23
CA LEU A 443 -33.77 0.06 -0.97
C LEU A 443 -33.60 1.40 -1.71
N ILE A 444 -34.65 2.22 -1.79
CA ILE A 444 -34.55 3.58 -2.37
C ILE A 444 -33.61 4.46 -1.54
N ASN A 445 -33.68 4.41 -0.20
CA ASN A 445 -32.74 5.14 0.66
C ASN A 445 -31.29 4.72 0.39
N LEU A 446 -31.02 3.41 0.25
CA LEU A 446 -29.68 2.90 -0.10
C LEU A 446 -29.20 3.43 -1.47
N ALA A 447 -30.08 3.45 -2.47
CA ALA A 447 -29.74 3.90 -3.83
C ALA A 447 -29.62 5.42 -3.98
N VAL A 448 -30.29 6.23 -3.15
CA VAL A 448 -30.33 7.70 -3.30
C VAL A 448 -29.42 8.42 -2.30
N ASN A 449 -29.43 8.03 -1.02
CA ASN A 449 -28.63 8.66 0.03
C ASN A 449 -27.21 8.08 0.05
N ASN A 450 -26.41 8.41 -0.96
CA ASN A 450 -25.00 8.04 -1.08
C ASN A 450 -24.25 9.12 -1.88
N SER A 451 -22.94 8.98 -2.03
CA SER A 451 -22.10 9.85 -2.85
C SER A 451 -21.56 9.12 -4.09
N ILE A 452 -22.33 8.16 -4.61
CA ILE A 452 -21.92 7.27 -5.69
C ILE A 452 -22.45 7.77 -7.03
N TRP A 453 -21.63 7.52 -8.05
CA TRP A 453 -21.89 7.89 -9.42
C TRP A 453 -21.95 6.62 -10.27
N PRO A 454 -23.00 6.45 -11.09
CA PRO A 454 -23.03 5.38 -12.07
C PRO A 454 -22.00 5.70 -13.17
N SER A 455 -21.01 4.83 -13.35
CA SER A 455 -20.06 4.89 -14.46
C SER A 455 -20.58 4.06 -15.62
N ALA A 456 -20.50 4.61 -16.84
CA ALA A 456 -20.79 3.88 -18.06
C ALA A 456 -19.56 3.03 -18.43
N SER A 457 -19.70 1.70 -18.44
CA SER A 457 -18.60 0.82 -18.85
C SER A 457 -18.16 1.12 -20.29
N PRO A 458 -16.88 1.37 -20.58
CA PRO A 458 -16.40 1.57 -21.95
C PRO A 458 -16.40 0.28 -22.80
N THR A 459 -16.51 -0.92 -22.20
CA THR A 459 -16.33 -2.21 -22.88
C THR A 459 -17.57 -2.72 -23.64
N SER A 460 -18.62 -1.92 -23.81
CA SER A 460 -19.93 -2.39 -24.30
C SER A 460 -20.37 -1.76 -25.62
N GLN A 461 -19.43 -1.46 -26.52
CA GLN A 461 -19.75 -1.28 -27.95
C GLN A 461 -19.60 -2.56 -28.81
N ALA A 462 -19.23 -3.72 -28.21
CA ALA A 462 -19.07 -4.96 -28.96
C ALA A 462 -19.67 -6.20 -28.26
N SER A 463 -20.99 -6.29 -28.12
CA SER A 463 -21.73 -7.57 -28.28
C SER A 463 -23.25 -7.37 -28.28
N VAL A 464 -23.84 -7.27 -29.47
CA VAL A 464 -25.30 -7.13 -29.70
C VAL A 464 -26.07 -8.46 -29.49
N ARG A 465 -25.58 -9.39 -28.66
CA ARG A 465 -26.17 -10.75 -28.54
C ARG A 465 -26.32 -11.34 -27.14
N SER A 466 -26.29 -10.54 -26.08
CA SER A 466 -26.61 -11.01 -24.72
C SER A 466 -27.86 -10.30 -24.19
N SER A 467 -28.91 -11.06 -23.90
CA SER A 467 -30.17 -10.60 -23.29
C SER A 467 -30.09 -10.31 -21.79
N LYS A 468 -28.88 -10.28 -21.21
CA LYS A 468 -28.67 -9.88 -19.81
C LYS A 468 -28.59 -8.35 -19.73
N PRO A 469 -29.30 -7.69 -18.80
CA PRO A 469 -29.17 -6.25 -18.61
C PRO A 469 -27.71 -5.89 -18.30
N VAL A 470 -27.19 -4.87 -18.99
CA VAL A 470 -25.83 -4.35 -18.80
C VAL A 470 -25.67 -3.94 -17.35
N ARG A 471 -24.76 -4.58 -16.62
CA ARG A 471 -24.49 -4.27 -15.21
C ARG A 471 -23.71 -2.95 -15.17
N LYS A 472 -24.34 -1.87 -14.68
CA LYS A 472 -23.64 -0.60 -14.45
C LYS A 472 -22.56 -0.77 -13.40
N GLU A 473 -21.43 -0.12 -13.62
CA GLU A 473 -20.40 0.02 -12.60
C GLU A 473 -20.69 1.25 -11.75
N TYR A 474 -20.46 1.13 -10.45
CA TYR A 474 -20.68 2.20 -9.49
C TYR A 474 -19.33 2.67 -8.96
N ALA A 475 -19.08 3.96 -9.12
CA ALA A 475 -17.89 4.67 -8.69
C ALA A 475 -18.21 5.53 -7.47
N GLY A 476 -17.29 5.66 -6.52
CA GLY A 476 -17.55 6.52 -5.37
C GLY A 476 -16.54 6.40 -4.24
N PRO A 477 -16.58 7.37 -3.31
CA PRO A 477 -15.55 7.54 -2.30
C PRO A 477 -15.51 6.40 -1.27
N SER A 478 -16.68 5.88 -0.90
CA SER A 478 -16.83 4.87 0.13
C SER A 478 -17.15 3.49 -0.45
N PRO A 479 -16.32 2.45 -0.17
CA PRO A 479 -16.62 1.08 -0.58
C PRO A 479 -17.90 0.54 0.10
N ASP A 480 -18.22 0.99 1.30
CA ASP A 480 -19.43 0.63 2.04
C ASP A 480 -20.67 1.11 1.30
N GLU A 481 -20.69 2.39 0.92
CA GLU A 481 -21.78 2.93 0.11
C GLU A 481 -21.90 2.17 -1.21
N ARG A 482 -20.77 1.79 -1.81
CA ARG A 482 -20.73 1.10 -3.11
C ARG A 482 -21.39 -0.27 -2.99
N ALA A 483 -21.09 -1.01 -1.92
CA ALA A 483 -21.73 -2.27 -1.61
C ALA A 483 -23.25 -2.11 -1.44
N LEU A 484 -23.71 -1.05 -0.76
CA LEU A 484 -25.13 -0.77 -0.55
C LEU A 484 -25.87 -0.46 -1.86
N VAL A 485 -25.28 0.34 -2.75
CA VAL A 485 -25.88 0.67 -4.05
C VAL A 485 -25.91 -0.54 -4.98
N ILE A 486 -24.83 -1.34 -5.00
CA ILE A 486 -24.78 -2.59 -5.77
C ILE A 486 -25.88 -3.55 -5.29
N ALA A 487 -26.04 -3.71 -3.98
CA ALA A 487 -27.06 -4.56 -3.40
C ALA A 487 -28.48 -4.05 -3.72
N ALA A 488 -28.70 -2.74 -3.64
CA ALA A 488 -29.98 -2.14 -4.03
C ALA A 488 -30.30 -2.38 -5.51
N ALA A 489 -29.31 -2.22 -6.39
CA ALA A 489 -29.46 -2.48 -7.82
C ALA A 489 -29.78 -3.95 -8.10
N GLN A 490 -29.10 -4.88 -7.42
CA GLN A 490 -29.38 -6.32 -7.52
C GLN A 490 -30.77 -6.69 -6.99
N ALA A 491 -31.27 -6.00 -5.96
CA ALA A 491 -32.60 -6.16 -5.40
C ALA A 491 -33.73 -5.46 -6.22
N GLY A 492 -33.38 -4.81 -7.35
CA GLY A 492 -34.32 -4.21 -8.29
C GLY A 492 -34.49 -2.69 -8.17
N VAL A 493 -33.64 -1.99 -7.41
CA VAL A 493 -33.61 -0.52 -7.30
C VAL A 493 -32.25 0.00 -7.77
N GLU A 494 -32.17 0.36 -9.04
CA GLU A 494 -30.93 0.75 -9.72
C GLU A 494 -30.75 2.28 -9.71
N LEU A 495 -29.57 2.75 -9.29
CA LEU A 495 -29.18 4.15 -9.44
C LEU A 495 -28.73 4.40 -10.89
N CYS A 496 -29.52 5.18 -11.64
CA CYS A 496 -29.33 5.29 -13.09
C CYS A 496 -28.46 6.45 -13.51
N ASP A 497 -28.71 7.63 -12.95
CA ASP A 497 -27.98 8.88 -13.19
C ASP A 497 -28.01 9.71 -11.91
N ARG A 498 -26.98 10.51 -11.69
CA ARG A 498 -26.87 11.43 -10.56
C ARG A 498 -26.18 12.69 -11.03
N ASN A 499 -26.64 13.84 -10.56
CA ASN A 499 -25.89 15.09 -10.59
C ASN A 499 -26.09 15.84 -9.25
N ASN A 500 -25.64 17.08 -9.15
CA ASN A 500 -25.74 17.85 -7.91
C ASN A 500 -27.19 18.31 -7.58
N THR A 501 -28.11 18.27 -8.55
CA THR A 501 -29.47 18.80 -8.44
C THR A 501 -30.57 17.75 -8.64
N ARG A 502 -30.24 16.55 -9.12
CA ARG A 502 -31.19 15.48 -9.45
C ARG A 502 -30.56 14.09 -9.30
N VAL A 503 -31.40 13.12 -8.95
CA VAL A 503 -31.08 11.69 -8.96
C VAL A 503 -32.13 10.96 -9.78
N VAL A 504 -31.71 10.10 -10.70
CA VAL A 504 -32.59 9.21 -11.46
C VAL A 504 -32.41 7.79 -10.94
N VAL A 505 -33.49 7.19 -10.44
CA VAL A 505 -33.51 5.79 -9.96
C VAL A 505 -34.51 4.98 -10.77
N ARG A 506 -34.15 3.73 -11.07
CA ARG A 506 -35.05 2.76 -11.71
C ARG A 506 -35.50 1.74 -10.68
N VAL A 507 -36.78 1.81 -10.32
CA VAL A 507 -37.42 0.94 -9.34
C VAL A 507 -38.24 -0.11 -10.09
N TYR A 508 -37.80 -1.36 -10.08
CA TYR A 508 -38.45 -2.50 -10.75
C TYR A 508 -38.84 -2.21 -12.21
N GLY A 509 -37.95 -1.57 -12.96
CA GLY A 509 -38.12 -1.25 -14.38
C GLY A 509 -38.79 0.10 -14.68
N LYS A 510 -39.23 0.87 -13.66
CA LYS A 510 -39.76 2.22 -13.84
C LYS A 510 -38.76 3.27 -13.37
N GLU A 511 -38.43 4.21 -14.24
CA GLU A 511 -37.56 5.34 -13.91
C GLU A 511 -38.34 6.42 -13.15
N ALA A 512 -37.70 6.96 -12.12
CA ALA A 512 -38.20 8.06 -11.32
C ALA A 512 -37.05 9.06 -11.10
N GLU A 513 -37.34 10.33 -11.35
CA GLU A 513 -36.43 11.44 -11.12
C GLU A 513 -36.79 12.12 -9.79
N LEU A 514 -35.78 12.36 -8.96
CA LEU A 514 -35.88 13.06 -7.68
C LEU A 514 -35.02 14.31 -7.76
N GLU A 515 -35.58 15.46 -7.43
CA GLU A 515 -34.83 16.72 -7.32
C GLU A 515 -34.06 16.74 -5.99
N ILE A 516 -32.74 16.91 -6.01
CA ILE A 516 -31.92 17.07 -4.81
C ILE A 516 -32.00 18.53 -4.37
N LEU A 517 -32.63 18.77 -3.22
CA LEU A 517 -32.68 20.10 -2.61
C LEU A 517 -31.41 20.37 -1.81
N HIS A 518 -30.91 19.36 -1.09
CA HIS A 518 -29.67 19.47 -0.33
C HIS A 518 -29.09 18.09 -0.01
N SER A 519 -27.76 17.98 0.01
CA SER A 519 -27.04 16.79 0.44
C SER A 519 -26.13 17.13 1.60
N PHE A 520 -26.35 16.48 2.75
CA PHE A 520 -25.50 16.60 3.92
C PHE A 520 -24.54 15.42 3.98
N GLU A 521 -23.31 15.63 3.51
CA GLU A 521 -22.27 14.62 3.41
C GLU A 521 -21.90 13.98 4.75
N PHE A 522 -21.40 12.75 4.69
CA PHE A 522 -20.88 12.07 5.87
C PHE A 522 -19.63 12.79 6.37
N THR A 523 -19.57 13.06 7.67
CA THR A 523 -18.35 13.49 8.35
C THR A 523 -18.14 12.63 9.60
N SER A 524 -16.89 12.44 9.99
CA SER A 524 -16.54 11.67 11.19
C SER A 524 -17.21 12.21 12.46
N ASP A 525 -17.43 13.53 12.52
CA ASP A 525 -18.13 14.18 13.62
C ASP A 525 -19.64 13.88 13.62
N ARG A 526 -20.28 13.87 12.44
CA ARG A 526 -21.72 13.62 12.31
C ARG A 526 -22.07 12.14 12.42
N LYS A 527 -21.19 11.24 11.95
CA LYS A 527 -21.40 9.78 11.84
C LYS A 527 -22.70 9.38 11.09
N LYS A 528 -23.23 10.28 10.26
CA LYS A 528 -24.41 10.08 9.41
C LYS A 528 -24.36 10.93 8.15
N SER A 529 -25.05 10.49 7.11
CA SER A 529 -25.34 11.26 5.91
C SER A 529 -26.85 11.40 5.73
N SER A 530 -27.27 12.54 5.19
CA SER A 530 -28.67 12.83 4.93
C SER A 530 -28.84 13.49 3.57
N ILE A 531 -29.90 13.16 2.86
CA ILE A 531 -30.24 13.81 1.59
C ILE A 531 -31.70 14.27 1.64
N LEU A 532 -31.92 15.50 1.21
CA LEU A 532 -33.23 16.11 1.10
C LEU A 532 -33.62 16.13 -0.36
N CYS A 533 -34.65 15.37 -0.71
CA CYS A 533 -35.13 15.25 -2.08
C CYS A 533 -36.59 15.68 -2.21
N ARG A 534 -36.97 16.19 -3.38
CA ARG A 534 -38.36 16.41 -3.78
C ARG A 534 -38.76 15.37 -4.83
N GLU A 535 -39.86 14.68 -4.57
CA GLU A 535 -40.46 13.74 -5.51
C GLU A 535 -41.23 14.47 -6.62
N PRO A 536 -41.50 13.80 -7.77
CA PRO A 536 -42.39 14.33 -8.81
C PRO A 536 -43.80 14.64 -8.30
N SER A 537 -44.22 14.03 -7.19
CA SER A 537 -45.48 14.28 -6.49
C SER A 537 -45.53 15.65 -5.77
N GLY A 538 -44.39 16.36 -5.69
CA GLY A 538 -44.21 17.58 -4.92
C GLY A 538 -43.87 17.35 -3.44
N ARG A 539 -43.87 16.09 -2.97
CA ARG A 539 -43.51 15.75 -1.59
C ARG A 539 -42.01 15.89 -1.36
N ILE A 540 -41.65 16.52 -0.24
CA ILE A 540 -40.26 16.60 0.24
C ILE A 540 -39.99 15.45 1.21
N ILE A 541 -38.88 14.76 1.01
CA ILE A 541 -38.46 13.61 1.82
C ILE A 541 -37.02 13.83 2.28
N LEU A 542 -36.80 13.71 3.59
CA LEU A 542 -35.47 13.61 4.17
C LEU A 542 -35.13 12.14 4.38
N MET A 543 -34.11 11.67 3.68
CA MET A 543 -33.54 10.34 3.83
C MET A 543 -32.26 10.45 4.65
N SER A 544 -32.07 9.57 5.63
CA SER A 544 -30.89 9.57 6.50
C SER A 544 -30.37 8.16 6.71
N LYS A 545 -29.04 8.02 6.79
CA LYS A 545 -28.33 6.79 7.15
C LYS A 545 -27.11 7.14 7.99
N GLY A 546 -26.70 6.28 8.91
CA GLY A 546 -25.57 6.55 9.79
C GLY A 546 -25.43 5.48 10.87
N ALA A 547 -24.54 5.73 11.82
CA ALA A 547 -24.33 4.83 12.96
C ALA A 547 -25.62 4.69 13.80
N ASP A 548 -25.84 3.49 14.31
CA ASP A 548 -27.03 3.12 15.10
C ASP A 548 -27.24 4.07 16.27
N SER A 549 -26.17 4.43 16.99
CA SER A 549 -26.21 5.34 18.13
C SER A 549 -26.73 6.74 17.75
N VAL A 550 -26.44 7.24 16.55
CA VAL A 550 -26.86 8.58 16.11
C VAL A 550 -28.26 8.57 15.51
N ILE A 551 -28.61 7.54 14.74
CA ILE A 551 -29.92 7.46 14.10
C ILE A 551 -31.01 7.16 15.13
N ILE A 552 -30.76 6.28 16.09
CA ILE A 552 -31.76 5.87 17.09
C ILE A 552 -32.15 7.02 18.02
N GLU A 553 -31.20 7.86 18.42
CA GLU A 553 -31.47 9.06 19.23
C GLU A 553 -32.36 10.08 18.50
N ALA A 554 -32.29 10.12 17.17
CA ALA A 554 -33.08 11.04 16.35
C ALA A 554 -34.49 10.51 16.01
N LEU A 555 -34.86 9.30 16.44
CA LEU A 555 -36.18 8.72 16.16
C LEU A 555 -37.27 9.33 17.05
N SER A 556 -38.38 9.74 16.44
CA SER A 556 -39.59 10.16 17.18
C SER A 556 -40.18 8.98 17.96
N GLU A 557 -40.48 9.19 19.24
CA GLU A 557 -41.13 8.18 20.09
C GLU A 557 -42.64 8.05 19.81
N SER A 558 -43.27 9.10 19.29
CA SER A 558 -44.72 9.17 19.07
C SER A 558 -45.17 8.80 17.65
N ALA A 559 -44.32 9.03 16.64
CA ALA A 559 -44.66 8.78 15.23
C ALA A 559 -44.21 7.41 14.70
N ASN A 560 -43.31 6.73 15.41
CA ASN A 560 -42.78 5.43 15.01
C ASN A 560 -43.49 4.28 15.74
N LYS A 561 -43.57 3.09 15.13
CA LYS A 561 -44.11 1.89 15.80
C LYS A 561 -43.32 1.67 17.11
N PRO A 562 -43.95 1.76 18.30
CA PRO A 562 -43.23 1.68 19.58
C PRO A 562 -42.48 0.36 19.73
N SER A 563 -43.03 -0.74 19.19
CA SER A 563 -42.40 -2.07 19.17
C SER A 563 -41.10 -2.12 18.37
N ALA A 564 -40.99 -1.38 17.26
CA ALA A 564 -39.78 -1.34 16.45
C ALA A 564 -38.69 -0.52 17.16
N VAL A 565 -39.04 0.65 17.73
CA VAL A 565 -38.10 1.50 18.48
C VAL A 565 -37.62 0.80 19.75
N LEU A 566 -38.52 0.14 20.50
CA LEU A 566 -38.17 -0.66 21.68
C LEU A 566 -37.33 -1.89 21.34
N CYS A 567 -37.59 -2.57 20.22
CA CYS A 567 -36.78 -3.70 19.76
C CYS A 567 -35.35 -3.25 19.41
N CYS A 568 -35.21 -2.16 18.66
CA CYS A 568 -33.90 -1.56 18.35
C CYS A 568 -33.16 -1.12 19.63
N LYS A 569 -33.82 -0.42 20.55
CA LYS A 569 -33.23 0.01 21.83
C LYS A 569 -32.84 -1.18 22.73
N ARG A 570 -33.52 -2.33 22.65
CA ARG A 570 -33.23 -3.53 23.45
C ARG A 570 -32.11 -4.40 22.91
N LYS A 571 -31.90 -4.47 21.58
CA LYS A 571 -30.85 -5.33 20.97
C LYS A 571 -29.43 -4.76 21.08
N ILE A 572 -29.27 -3.50 21.48
CA ILE A 572 -27.98 -2.80 21.56
C ILE A 572 -27.43 -2.78 23.00
N LYS A 573 -28.28 -2.97 24.01
CA LYS A 573 -27.85 -3.28 25.38
C LYS A 573 -27.63 -4.78 25.51
#